data_AF-A0A7S2NDU6-F1
#
_entry.id   AF-A0A7S2NDU6-F1
#
_cell.length_a   1.000
_cell.length_b   1.000
_cell.length_c   1.000
_cell.angle_alpha   90.00
_cell.angle_beta   90.00
_cell.angle_gamma   90.00
#
_symmetry.space_group_name_H-M   'P 1'
#
loop_
_entity.id
_entity.type
_entity.pdbx_description
1 polymer ?
#
loop_
_entity_poly.entity_id
_entity_poly.type
_entity_poly.pdbx_seq_one_letter_code
_entity_poly.pdbx_strand_id
1 'polypeptide(L)'
;EHKEHKEHKEHKEHKEKKHNPKPEANREHHHGHRDLRRLFKQGQKYLSPPASDPTRAFYESLLQENENSKIAIRYCVEYGILSIEEHRVCLRKYEKSKVKEKALSLQKAVRARMPRLRLK
;
A
#
# COMPACT_ATOMS: atom_id res chain seq x y z
N GLU A 1 -28.62 -1.38 64.23
CA GLU A 1 -27.80 -0.39 63.50
C GLU A 1 -27.88 -0.68 62.01
N HIS A 2 -28.13 0.36 61.21
CA HIS A 2 -28.30 0.30 59.76
C HIS A 2 -26.95 0.37 59.01
N LYS A 3 -26.85 -0.38 57.90
CA LYS A 3 -26.06 -0.05 56.69
C LYS A 3 -26.53 -0.97 55.54
N GLU A 4 -27.43 -0.51 54.67
CA GLU A 4 -27.15 0.08 53.34
C GLU A 4 -26.35 -0.85 52.42
N HIS A 5 -27.02 -1.52 51.46
CA HIS A 5 -27.24 -1.15 50.05
C HIS A 5 -26.07 -1.59 49.12
N LYS A 6 -26.28 -2.59 48.23
CA LYS A 6 -26.59 -2.47 46.77
C LYS A 6 -25.28 -2.34 45.95
N GLU A 7 -24.87 -3.28 45.09
CA GLU A 7 -25.28 -3.50 43.68
C GLU A 7 -24.77 -4.89 43.20
N HIS A 8 -25.62 -5.83 42.75
CA HIS A 8 -25.89 -6.26 41.36
C HIS A 8 -24.66 -6.52 40.45
N LYS A 9 -24.33 -7.80 40.16
CA LYS A 9 -24.61 -8.60 38.92
C LYS A 9 -23.56 -8.34 37.81
N GLU A 10 -22.76 -9.33 37.39
CA GLU A 10 -22.93 -10.20 36.20
C GLU A 10 -21.83 -11.32 36.23
N HIS A 11 -22.15 -12.62 36.22
CA HIS A 11 -22.48 -13.57 35.13
C HIS A 11 -21.29 -14.16 34.31
N LYS A 12 -21.11 -15.50 34.42
CA LYS A 12 -20.62 -16.51 33.42
C LYS A 12 -19.14 -16.39 32.92
N GLU A 13 -18.36 -17.42 32.59
CA GLU A 13 -18.56 -18.86 32.33
C GLU A 13 -17.19 -19.59 32.25
N HIS A 14 -17.19 -20.87 32.64
CA HIS A 14 -16.43 -22.05 32.19
C HIS A 14 -15.05 -22.01 31.46
N LYS A 15 -14.05 -22.63 32.13
CA LYS A 15 -13.47 -23.99 31.87
C LYS A 15 -12.78 -24.30 30.52
N GLU A 16 -11.44 -24.31 30.52
CA GLU A 16 -10.58 -25.13 29.62
C GLU A 16 -9.32 -25.61 30.39
N LYS A 17 -9.22 -26.85 30.86
CA LYS A 17 -8.74 -28.11 30.25
C LYS A 17 -7.33 -28.11 29.59
N LYS A 18 -6.36 -28.52 30.42
CA LYS A 18 -5.25 -29.50 30.24
C LYS A 18 -4.51 -29.64 28.89
N HIS A 19 -3.19 -29.54 29.04
CA HIS A 19 -2.05 -29.83 28.15
C HIS A 19 -1.88 -31.34 27.84
N ASN A 20 -1.47 -31.71 26.60
CA ASN A 20 -0.23 -32.44 26.16
C ASN A 20 -0.37 -33.02 24.70
N PRO A 21 0.66 -33.58 23.99
CA PRO A 21 1.50 -32.89 22.97
C PRO A 21 1.69 -33.58 21.55
N LYS A 22 2.31 -32.84 20.59
CA LYS A 22 3.15 -33.21 19.38
C LYS A 22 2.50 -33.92 18.14
N PRO A 23 3.02 -33.81 16.88
CA PRO A 23 4.44 -33.70 16.48
C PRO A 23 4.83 -32.65 15.40
N GLU A 24 6.14 -32.35 15.38
CA GLU A 24 6.87 -31.69 14.29
C GLU A 24 6.73 -32.49 12.99
N ALA A 25 6.04 -31.92 12.01
CA ALA A 25 6.16 -32.34 10.63
C ALA A 25 7.11 -31.37 9.94
N ASN A 26 8.36 -31.80 9.79
CA ASN A 26 9.32 -31.28 8.82
C ASN A 26 8.68 -31.38 7.42
N ARG A 27 7.88 -30.37 7.05
CA ARG A 27 7.43 -30.21 5.67
C ARG A 27 8.51 -29.43 4.96
N GLU A 28 9.45 -30.19 4.41
CA GLU A 28 10.33 -29.72 3.34
C GLU A 28 9.43 -29.32 2.17
N HIS A 29 8.95 -28.09 2.24
CA HIS A 29 8.28 -27.45 1.13
C HIS A 29 9.35 -27.29 0.05
N HIS A 30 9.33 -28.21 -0.92
CA HIS A 30 9.81 -27.98 -2.27
C HIS A 30 9.03 -26.78 -2.85
N HIS A 31 9.36 -25.58 -2.39
CA HIS A 31 8.94 -24.33 -2.99
C HIS A 31 9.78 -24.16 -4.25
N GLY A 32 9.38 -24.89 -5.30
CA GLY A 32 9.59 -24.41 -6.65
C GLY A 32 9.13 -22.96 -6.64
N HIS A 33 10.11 -22.06 -6.72
CA HIS A 33 10.00 -20.63 -6.46
C HIS A 33 8.87 -20.04 -7.30
N ARG A 34 7.63 -20.07 -6.79
CA ARG A 34 6.48 -19.43 -7.42
C ARG A 34 6.77 -17.95 -7.34
N ASP A 35 7.35 -17.43 -8.40
CA ASP A 35 7.69 -16.02 -8.49
C ASP A 35 6.40 -15.22 -8.33
N LEU A 36 6.23 -14.61 -7.15
CA LEU A 36 5.06 -13.80 -6.78
C LEU A 36 4.86 -12.64 -7.76
N ARG A 37 5.90 -12.27 -8.53
CA ARG A 37 5.83 -11.28 -9.60
C ARG A 37 4.87 -11.67 -10.72
N ARG A 38 4.57 -12.96 -10.90
CA ARG A 38 3.58 -13.40 -11.90
C ARG A 38 2.15 -12.99 -11.54
N LEU A 39 1.89 -12.67 -10.27
CA LEU A 39 0.60 -12.21 -9.76
C LEU A 39 0.51 -10.69 -9.68
N PHE A 40 1.55 -9.97 -10.10
CA PHE A 40 1.58 -8.52 -10.00
C PHE A 40 0.56 -7.88 -10.93
N LYS A 41 -0.08 -6.81 -10.42
CA LYS A 41 -0.93 -5.95 -11.24
C LYS A 41 -0.08 -5.21 -12.26
N GLN A 42 -0.70 -4.75 -13.34
CA GLN A 42 0.00 -3.97 -14.36
C GLN A 42 0.62 -2.71 -13.74
N GLY A 43 1.94 -2.53 -13.89
CA GLY A 43 2.68 -1.40 -13.31
C GLY A 43 3.16 -1.60 -11.87
N GLN A 44 2.79 -2.70 -11.20
CA GLN A 44 3.32 -3.07 -9.90
C GLN A 44 4.76 -3.57 -10.04
N LYS A 45 5.64 -3.05 -9.19
CA LYS A 45 7.07 -3.37 -9.14
C LYS A 45 7.45 -4.05 -7.84
N TYR A 46 6.73 -3.73 -6.76
CA TYR A 46 7.03 -4.17 -5.41
C TYR A 46 5.87 -5.00 -4.85
N LEU A 47 6.19 -5.81 -3.83
CA LEU A 47 5.18 -6.52 -3.06
C LEU A 47 4.29 -5.52 -2.32
N SER A 48 3.01 -5.85 -2.20
CA SER A 48 2.05 -5.01 -1.49
C SER A 48 2.39 -4.97 0.00
N PRO A 49 2.56 -3.76 0.59
CA PRO A 49 2.92 -3.63 1.99
C PRO A 49 1.76 -4.06 2.90
N PRO A 50 2.06 -4.50 4.13
CA PRO A 50 1.03 -4.88 5.10
C PRO A 50 0.13 -3.69 5.47
N ALA A 51 -1.11 -3.97 5.88
CA ALA A 51 -2.08 -2.93 6.24
C ALA A 51 -1.65 -2.09 7.46
N SER A 52 -0.77 -2.63 8.32
CA SER A 52 -0.20 -1.93 9.47
C SER A 52 0.95 -0.97 9.12
N ASP A 53 1.36 -0.91 7.84
CA ASP A 53 2.45 -0.04 7.42
C ASP A 53 2.00 1.44 7.42
N PRO A 54 2.68 2.34 8.15
CA PRO A 54 2.29 3.74 8.22
C PRO A 54 2.46 4.47 6.89
N THR A 55 3.41 4.05 6.06
CA THR A 55 3.64 4.64 4.73
C THR A 55 2.49 4.31 3.80
N ARG A 56 1.97 3.09 3.87
CA ARG A 56 0.75 2.68 3.15
C ARG A 56 -0.43 3.54 3.56
N ALA A 57 -0.71 3.64 4.87
CA ALA A 57 -1.84 4.41 5.39
C ALA A 57 -1.76 5.89 4.96
N PHE A 58 -0.54 6.47 4.97
CA PHE A 58 -0.30 7.83 4.53
C PHE A 58 -0.61 8.05 3.04
N TYR A 59 -0.18 7.17 2.14
CA TYR A 59 -0.45 7.35 0.71
C TYR A 59 -1.89 7.00 0.34
N GLU A 60 -2.53 6.07 1.05
CA GLU A 60 -3.97 5.81 0.91
C GLU A 60 -4.79 7.04 1.30
N SER A 61 -4.51 7.66 2.46
CA SER A 61 -5.21 8.88 2.89
C SER A 61 -4.93 10.05 1.96
N LEU A 62 -3.68 10.20 1.49
CA LEU A 62 -3.31 11.25 0.53
C LEU A 62 -4.04 11.08 -0.81
N LEU A 63 -4.31 9.84 -1.24
CA LEU A 63 -5.07 9.57 -2.46
C LEU A 63 -6.56 9.87 -2.27
N GLN A 64 -7.10 9.60 -1.08
CA GLN A 64 -8.50 9.93 -0.73
C GLN A 64 -8.72 11.45 -0.67
N GLU A 65 -7.78 12.20 -0.09
CA GLU A 65 -7.85 13.66 -0.04
C GLU A 65 -7.61 14.28 -1.42
N ASN A 66 -6.65 13.74 -2.18
CA ASN A 66 -6.30 14.23 -3.50
C ASN A 66 -6.02 13.10 -4.49
N GLU A 67 -7.05 12.75 -5.25
CA GLU A 67 -6.96 11.71 -6.27
C GLU A 67 -6.01 12.00 -7.45
N ASN A 68 -5.50 13.23 -7.54
CA ASN A 68 -4.55 13.67 -8.57
C ASN A 68 -3.13 13.81 -8.03
N SER A 69 -2.89 13.44 -6.76
CA SER A 69 -1.58 13.42 -6.15
C SER A 69 -0.65 12.45 -6.88
N LYS A 70 0.34 12.99 -7.60
CA LYS A 70 1.28 12.19 -8.43
C LYS A 70 2.06 11.17 -7.61
N ILE A 71 2.42 11.53 -6.37
CA ILE A 71 3.22 10.66 -5.49
C ILE A 71 2.38 9.52 -4.94
N ALA A 72 1.13 9.79 -4.53
CA ALA A 72 0.20 8.78 -4.05
C ALA A 72 -0.17 7.81 -5.19
N ILE A 73 -0.54 8.33 -6.36
CA ILE A 73 -0.83 7.50 -7.54
C ILE A 73 0.36 6.60 -7.87
N ARG A 74 1.60 7.14 -7.90
CA ARG A 74 2.80 6.34 -8.19
C ARG A 74 2.95 5.22 -7.16
N TYR A 75 2.86 5.55 -5.87
CA TYR A 75 3.03 4.58 -4.79
C TYR A 75 1.96 3.48 -4.85
N CYS A 76 0.69 3.85 -4.94
CA CYS A 76 -0.43 2.91 -5.00
C CYS A 76 -0.33 1.95 -6.21
N VAL A 77 0.13 2.43 -7.37
CA VAL A 77 0.34 1.59 -8.57
C VAL A 77 1.57 0.70 -8.43
N GLU A 78 2.71 1.23 -7.97
CA GLU A 78 3.96 0.47 -7.88
C GLU A 78 3.93 -0.63 -6.81
N TYR A 79 3.15 -0.44 -5.75
CA TYR A 79 2.96 -1.40 -4.66
C TYR A 79 1.64 -2.20 -4.78
N GLY A 80 0.78 -1.88 -5.75
CA GLY A 80 -0.45 -2.63 -6.04
C GLY A 80 -1.47 -2.65 -4.90
N ILE A 81 -1.53 -1.58 -4.10
CA ILE A 81 -2.32 -1.49 -2.84
C ILE A 81 -3.83 -1.46 -3.08
N LEU A 82 -4.26 -0.80 -4.16
CA LEU A 82 -5.67 -0.56 -4.46
C LEU A 82 -6.38 -1.79 -5.02
N SER A 83 -7.72 -1.80 -5.00
CA SER A 83 -8.50 -2.82 -5.69
C SER A 83 -8.25 -2.82 -7.21
N ILE A 84 -8.64 -3.88 -7.93
CA ILE A 84 -8.37 -4.00 -9.38
C ILE A 84 -8.99 -2.85 -10.17
N GLU A 85 -10.18 -2.40 -9.79
CA GLU A 85 -10.91 -1.33 -10.48
C GLU A 85 -10.25 0.03 -10.27
N GLU A 86 -9.98 0.40 -9.03
CA GLU A 86 -9.28 1.63 -8.66
C GLU A 86 -7.87 1.68 -9.25
N HIS A 87 -7.18 0.53 -9.26
CA HIS A 87 -5.85 0.39 -9.85
C HIS A 87 -5.87 0.74 -11.34
N ARG A 88 -6.87 0.28 -12.11
CA ARG A 88 -7.00 0.63 -13.54
C ARG A 88 -7.22 2.13 -13.75
N VAL A 89 -8.01 2.78 -12.89
CA VAL A 89 -8.21 4.24 -12.94
C VAL A 89 -6.91 4.97 -12.64
N CYS A 90 -6.22 4.59 -11.56
CA CYS A 90 -4.95 5.17 -11.14
C CYS A 90 -3.84 4.96 -12.16
N LEU A 91 -3.78 3.78 -12.80
CA LEU A 91 -2.80 3.49 -13.84
C LEU A 91 -2.92 4.44 -15.04
N ARG A 92 -4.14 4.72 -15.49
CA ARG A 92 -4.37 5.71 -16.56
C ARG A 92 -3.90 7.11 -16.16
N LYS A 93 -4.15 7.52 -14.91
CA LYS A 93 -3.67 8.82 -14.38
C LYS A 93 -2.13 8.84 -14.28
N TYR A 94 -1.54 7.73 -13.87
CA TYR A 94 -0.09 7.55 -13.74
C TYR A 94 0.61 7.69 -15.08
N GLU A 95 0.14 6.99 -16.12
CA GLU A 95 0.73 7.04 -17.46
C GLU A 95 0.67 8.45 -18.06
N LYS A 96 -0.50 9.11 -17.94
CA LYS A 96 -0.66 10.51 -18.37
C LYS A 96 0.33 11.43 -17.66
N SER A 97 0.48 11.26 -16.34
CA SER A 97 1.43 12.06 -15.56
C SER A 97 2.88 11.79 -15.97
N LYS A 98 3.23 10.52 -16.22
CA LYS A 98 4.58 10.12 -16.63
C LYS A 98 4.98 10.71 -17.99
N VAL A 99 4.05 10.76 -18.95
CA VAL A 99 4.27 11.41 -20.26
C VAL A 99 4.50 12.91 -20.09
N LYS A 100 3.66 13.58 -19.29
CA LYS A 100 3.81 15.01 -19.00
C LYS A 100 5.14 15.33 -18.32
N GLU A 101 5.56 14.54 -17.31
CA GLU A 101 6.84 14.70 -16.63
C GLU A 101 8.02 14.54 -17.59
N LYS A 102 7.99 13.53 -18.47
CA LYS A 102 9.02 13.33 -19.49
C LYS A 102 9.08 14.50 -20.48
N ALA A 103 7.93 14.95 -20.98
CA ALA A 103 7.86 16.10 -21.89
C ALA A 103 8.42 17.37 -21.24
N LEU A 104 8.07 17.63 -19.98
CA LEU A 104 8.59 18.77 -19.22
C LEU A 104 10.10 18.67 -18.99
N SER A 105 10.60 17.48 -18.67
CA SER A 105 12.03 17.22 -18.52
C SER A 105 12.80 17.49 -19.83
N LEU A 106 12.28 17.02 -20.96
CA LEU A 106 12.85 17.28 -22.29
C LEU A 106 12.83 18.77 -22.65
N GLN A 107 11.71 19.47 -22.42
CA GLN A 107 11.63 20.91 -22.65
C GLN A 107 12.66 21.69 -21.81
N LYS A 108 12.83 21.33 -20.54
CA LYS A 108 13.85 21.94 -19.67
C LYS A 108 15.26 21.70 -20.20
N ALA A 109 15.57 20.48 -20.66
CA ALA A 109 16.86 20.15 -21.24
C ALA A 109 17.14 20.94 -22.52
N VAL A 110 16.16 21.05 -23.42
CA VAL A 110 16.27 21.85 -24.65
C VAL A 110 16.49 23.33 -24.33
N ARG A 111 15.72 23.88 -23.38
CA ARG A 111 15.85 25.29 -22.95
C ARG A 111 17.21 25.58 -22.33
N ALA A 112 17.75 24.65 -21.54
CA ALA A 112 19.07 24.79 -20.93
C ALA A 112 20.21 24.78 -21.97
N ARG A 113 20.01 24.08 -23.09
CA ARG A 113 20.99 23.96 -24.18
C ARG A 113 20.91 25.10 -25.21
N MET A 114 19.84 25.90 -25.20
CA MET A 114 19.67 27.07 -26.07
C MET A 114 20.57 28.23 -25.59
N PRO A 115 21.49 28.74 -26.42
CA PRO A 115 22.30 29.89 -26.06
C PRO A 115 21.40 31.13 -25.90
N ARG A 116 21.55 31.84 -24.77
CA ARG A 116 20.90 33.14 -24.60
C ARG A 116 21.55 34.13 -25.55
N LEU A 117 20.87 34.46 -26.65
CA LEU A 117 21.28 35.56 -27.53
C LEU A 117 21.33 36.84 -26.67
N ARG A 118 22.53 37.31 -26.34
CA ARG A 118 22.72 38.64 -25.75
C ARG A 118 22.53 39.63 -26.90
N LEU A 119 21.43 40.38 -26.87
CA LEU A 119 21.31 41.57 -27.71
C LEU A 119 22.41 42.56 -27.30
N LYS A 120 23.17 43.02 -28.29
CA LYS A 120 24.15 44.10 -28.17
C LYS A 120 23.45 45.44 -28.37
#